data_AF-A0A5C5YME2-F1
#
_entry.id   AF-A0A5C5YME2-F1
#
_cell.length_a   1.000
_cell.length_b   1.000
_cell.length_c   1.000
_cell.angle_alpha   90.00
_cell.angle_beta   90.00
_cell.angle_gamma   90.00
#
_symmetry.space_group_name_H-M   'P 1'
#
loop_
_entity.id
_entity.type
_entity.pdbx_description
1 polymer ?
#
loop_
_entity_poly.entity_id
_entity_poly.type
_entity_poly.pdbx_seq_one_letter_code
_entity_poly.pdbx_strand_id
1 'polypeptide(L)'
;MNALILAQRANWERMGDRFSGEAAELQTEELLTLLAVVVGAGLLIWLLRVAARWQEGRLKRPNPRRLFNDLCRAHRLNRWERKLLREMGEGLGLRQPAEVFVRPDAFRASPLPPDAEAMPVAFKQLQKKLFAELSPH
;
A
#
# COMPACT_ATOMS: atom_id res chain seq x y z
N MET A 1 -11.32 47.07 -45.93
CA MET A 1 -11.02 45.93 -45.03
C MET A 1 -12.24 45.37 -44.27
N ASN A 2 -13.49 45.78 -44.55
CA ASN A 2 -14.66 45.28 -43.81
C ASN A 2 -15.43 44.13 -44.51
N ALA A 3 -15.23 43.94 -45.82
CA ALA A 3 -15.94 42.90 -46.58
C ALA A 3 -15.49 41.48 -46.23
N LEU A 4 -14.22 41.31 -45.86
CA LEU A 4 -13.63 40.00 -45.56
C LEU A 4 -14.11 39.44 -44.20
N ILE A 5 -14.36 40.32 -43.24
CA ILE A 5 -14.91 39.97 -41.91
C ILE A 5 -16.37 39.53 -42.02
N LEU A 6 -17.16 40.19 -42.87
CA LEU A 6 -18.56 39.82 -43.11
C LEU A 6 -18.69 38.47 -43.84
N ALA A 7 -17.79 38.19 -44.79
CA ALA A 7 -17.76 36.90 -45.48
C ALA A 7 -17.38 35.74 -44.56
N GLN A 8 -16.45 35.94 -43.62
CA GLN A 8 -16.15 34.93 -42.60
C GLN A 8 -17.36 34.67 -41.70
N ARG A 9 -18.03 35.72 -41.20
CA ARG A 9 -19.18 35.57 -40.30
C ARG A 9 -20.34 34.79 -40.94
N ALA A 10 -20.66 35.06 -42.20
CA ALA A 10 -21.69 34.34 -42.95
C ALA A 10 -21.33 32.85 -43.17
N ASN A 11 -20.04 32.54 -43.29
CA ASN A 11 -19.57 31.16 -43.40
C ASN A 11 -19.71 30.41 -42.08
N TRP A 12 -19.46 31.07 -40.94
CA TRP A 12 -19.66 30.51 -39.60
C TRP A 12 -21.14 30.23 -39.30
N GLU A 13 -22.05 31.12 -39.69
CA GLU A 13 -23.51 30.89 -39.56
C GLU A 13 -23.97 29.65 -40.34
N ARG A 14 -23.50 29.48 -41.58
CA ARG A 14 -23.82 28.28 -42.39
C ARG A 14 -23.23 26.98 -41.86
N MET A 15 -22.10 27.04 -41.16
CA MET A 15 -21.55 25.86 -40.49
C MET A 15 -22.36 25.50 -39.24
N GLY A 16 -22.81 26.50 -38.46
CA GLY A 16 -23.64 26.29 -37.26
C GLY A 16 -25.00 25.66 -37.56
N ASP A 17 -25.65 26.05 -38.66
CA ASP A 17 -26.97 25.53 -39.06
C ASP A 17 -26.96 24.02 -39.38
N ARG A 18 -25.82 23.47 -39.80
CA ARG A 18 -25.68 22.02 -40.03
C ARG A 18 -25.50 21.21 -38.74
N PHE A 19 -25.09 21.86 -37.64
CA PHE A 19 -24.96 21.20 -36.34
C PHE A 19 -26.25 21.27 -35.51
N SER A 20 -27.18 22.18 -35.81
CA SER A 20 -28.42 22.38 -35.04
C SER A 20 -29.61 21.54 -35.51
N GLY A 21 -29.61 21.04 -36.75
CA GLY A 21 -30.77 20.34 -37.35
C GLY A 21 -30.71 18.81 -37.34
N GLU A 22 -29.57 18.22 -37.71
CA GLU A 22 -29.43 16.76 -37.92
C GLU A 22 -28.68 16.05 -36.77
N ALA A 23 -27.85 16.77 -36.02
CA ALA A 23 -27.19 16.24 -34.81
C ALA A 23 -28.03 16.42 -33.53
N ALA A 24 -29.13 17.18 -33.59
CA ALA A 24 -30.09 17.31 -32.49
C ALA A 24 -31.03 16.09 -32.38
N GLU A 25 -31.07 15.24 -33.41
CA GLU A 25 -31.70 13.92 -33.40
C GLU A 25 -30.71 12.79 -33.07
N LEU A 26 -29.47 13.12 -32.65
CA LEU A 26 -28.68 12.19 -31.86
C LEU A 26 -29.52 11.88 -30.61
N GLN A 27 -30.09 10.68 -30.60
CA GLN A 27 -31.11 10.26 -29.65
C GLN A 27 -30.71 10.72 -28.26
N THR A 28 -31.58 11.48 -27.61
CA THR A 28 -31.39 11.92 -26.23
C THR A 28 -31.02 10.74 -25.31
N GLU A 29 -31.47 9.53 -25.67
CA GLU A 29 -31.06 8.26 -25.06
C GLU A 29 -29.56 7.94 -25.22
N GLU A 30 -28.96 8.10 -26.39
CA GLU A 30 -27.52 7.87 -26.61
C GLU A 30 -26.69 8.85 -25.79
N LEU A 31 -27.10 10.13 -25.75
CA LEU A 31 -26.41 11.14 -24.95
C LEU A 31 -26.49 10.86 -23.45
N LEU A 32 -27.67 10.46 -22.96
CA LEU A 32 -27.86 10.04 -21.56
C LEU A 32 -27.04 8.80 -21.21
N THR A 33 -26.99 7.84 -22.13
CA THR A 33 -26.22 6.60 -21.95
C THR A 33 -24.72 6.90 -21.88
N LEU A 34 -24.21 7.72 -22.80
CA LEU A 34 -22.81 8.17 -22.79
C LEU A 34 -22.47 8.90 -21.49
N LEU A 35 -23.35 9.83 -21.07
CA LEU A 35 -23.16 10.58 -19.83
C LEU A 35 -23.15 9.66 -18.60
N ALA A 36 -24.07 8.69 -18.53
CA ALA A 36 -24.13 7.72 -17.45
C ALA A 36 -22.86 6.86 -17.37
N VAL A 37 -22.31 6.44 -18.52
CA VAL A 37 -21.04 5.68 -18.58
C VAL A 37 -19.89 6.52 -18.05
N VAL A 38 -19.78 7.79 -18.47
CA VAL A 38 -18.70 8.68 -18.00
C VAL A 38 -18.79 8.93 -16.50
N VAL A 39 -20.00 9.20 -15.99
CA VAL A 39 -20.24 9.40 -14.56
C VAL A 39 -19.95 8.12 -13.77
N GLY A 40 -20.39 6.96 -14.28
CA GLY A 40 -20.14 5.65 -13.66
C GLY A 40 -18.65 5.32 -13.58
N ALA A 41 -17.90 5.55 -14.66
CA ALA A 41 -16.45 5.36 -14.68
C ALA A 41 -15.75 6.32 -13.71
N GLY A 42 -16.17 7.59 -13.66
CA GLY A 42 -15.64 8.58 -12.70
C GLY A 42 -15.88 8.18 -11.25
N LEU A 43 -17.10 7.73 -10.92
CA LEU A 43 -17.45 7.22 -9.59
C LEU A 43 -16.64 5.98 -9.21
N LEU A 44 -16.44 5.05 -10.14
CA LEU A 44 -15.65 3.85 -9.92
C LEU A 44 -14.19 4.21 -9.59
N ILE A 45 -13.57 5.08 -10.38
CA ILE A 45 -12.20 5.55 -10.14
C ILE A 45 -12.10 6.28 -8.79
N TRP A 46 -13.10 7.11 -8.45
CA TRP A 46 -13.16 7.81 -7.17
C TRP A 46 -13.26 6.83 -5.99
N LEU A 47 -14.13 5.82 -6.08
CA LEU A 47 -14.28 4.77 -5.06
C LEU A 47 -12.99 3.99 -4.89
N LEU A 48 -12.32 3.59 -5.99
CA LEU A 48 -11.03 2.90 -5.93
C LEU A 48 -9.96 3.76 -5.24
N ARG A 49 -9.92 5.06 -5.52
CA ARG A 49 -9.00 5.99 -4.83
C ARG A 49 -9.30 6.13 -3.35
N VAL A 50 -10.57 6.21 -2.95
CA VAL A 50 -10.97 6.28 -1.54
C VAL A 50 -10.61 4.98 -0.82
N ALA A 51 -10.89 3.83 -1.44
CA ALA A 51 -10.55 2.51 -0.90
C ALA A 51 -9.04 2.33 -0.75
N ALA A 52 -8.25 2.72 -1.76
CA ALA A 52 -6.78 2.70 -1.69
C ALA A 52 -6.27 3.61 -0.56
N ARG A 53 -6.80 4.83 -0.42
CA ARG A 53 -6.48 5.74 0.68
C ARG A 53 -6.82 5.18 2.05
N TRP A 54 -7.90 4.40 2.16
CA TRP A 54 -8.27 3.73 3.41
C TRP A 54 -7.33 2.58 3.75
N GLN A 55 -6.82 1.85 2.75
CA GLN A 55 -5.78 0.84 2.95
C GLN A 55 -4.47 1.50 3.39
N GLU A 56 -4.04 2.57 2.71
CA GLU A 56 -2.84 3.34 3.05
C GLU A 56 -2.96 4.06 4.40
N GLY A 57 -4.16 4.51 4.79
CA GLY A 57 -4.43 5.13 6.09
C GLY A 57 -4.15 4.21 7.27
N ARG A 58 -4.27 2.87 7.08
CA ARG A 58 -3.86 1.87 8.08
C ARG A 58 -2.34 1.67 8.17
N LEU A 59 -1.57 2.16 7.19
CA LEU A 59 -0.09 2.14 7.18
C LEU A 59 0.56 3.41 7.76
N LYS A 60 -0.19 4.49 8.01
CA LYS A 60 0.39 5.83 8.29
C LYS A 60 0.88 6.09 9.72
N ARG A 61 0.85 5.13 10.64
CA ARG A 61 1.63 5.25 11.88
C ARG A 61 2.66 4.13 11.92
N PRO A 62 3.97 4.43 11.84
CA PRO A 62 5.00 3.46 12.15
C PRO A 62 4.88 3.16 13.65
N ASN A 63 4.04 2.19 13.99
CA ASN A 63 3.96 1.66 15.33
C ASN A 63 4.97 0.52 15.42
N PRO A 64 6.13 0.71 16.06
CA PRO A 64 7.19 -0.29 16.11
C PRO A 64 6.72 -1.60 16.74
N ARG A 65 5.72 -1.57 17.62
CA ARG A 65 5.10 -2.78 18.19
C ARG A 65 4.27 -3.55 17.18
N ARG A 66 3.62 -2.84 16.24
CA ARG A 66 2.84 -3.46 15.17
C ARG A 66 3.76 -4.09 14.14
N LEU A 67 4.85 -3.41 13.77
CA LEU A 67 5.89 -3.96 12.89
C LEU A 67 6.49 -5.25 13.48
N PHE A 68 6.83 -5.25 14.78
CA PHE A 68 7.29 -6.46 15.46
C PHE A 68 6.27 -7.60 15.40
N ASN A 69 4.98 -7.31 15.65
CA ASN A 69 3.93 -8.32 15.59
C ASN A 69 3.70 -8.86 14.16
N ASP A 70 3.78 -7.99 13.16
CA ASP A 70 3.63 -8.34 11.75
C ASP A 70 4.80 -9.22 11.28
N LEU A 71 6.04 -8.89 11.67
CA LEU A 71 7.23 -9.72 11.45
C LEU A 71 7.12 -11.07 12.17
N CYS A 72 6.72 -11.07 13.46
CA CYS A 72 6.47 -12.30 14.20
C CYS A 72 5.42 -13.19 13.52
N ARG A 73 4.39 -12.60 12.90
CA ARG A 73 3.36 -13.32 12.17
C ARG A 73 3.88 -13.86 10.84
N ALA A 74 4.69 -13.10 10.11
CA ALA A 74 5.32 -13.52 8.86
C ALA A 74 6.22 -14.74 9.09
N HIS A 75 7.02 -14.73 10.15
CA HIS A 75 7.88 -15.86 10.56
C HIS A 75 7.15 -16.96 11.33
N ARG A 76 5.81 -16.90 11.44
CA ARG A 76 4.95 -17.87 12.14
C ARG A 76 5.40 -18.18 13.57
N LEU A 77 5.90 -17.17 14.29
CA LEU A 77 6.38 -17.32 15.65
C LEU A 77 5.23 -17.53 16.64
N ASN A 78 5.41 -18.49 17.54
CA ASN A 78 4.49 -18.79 18.63
C ASN A 78 4.63 -17.76 19.79
N ARG A 79 3.71 -17.79 20.76
CA ARG A 79 3.71 -16.80 21.86
C ARG A 79 4.99 -16.82 22.70
N TRP A 80 5.61 -17.99 22.85
CA TRP A 80 6.86 -18.18 23.59
C TRP A 80 8.06 -17.59 22.86
N GLU A 81 8.21 -17.88 21.56
CA GLU A 81 9.25 -17.33 20.69
C GLU A 81 9.19 -15.80 20.62
N ARG A 82 7.98 -15.23 20.59
CA ARG A 82 7.77 -13.77 20.64
C ARG A 82 8.20 -13.15 21.95
N LYS A 83 7.92 -13.82 23.07
CA LYS A 83 8.34 -13.37 24.40
C LYS A 83 9.88 -13.38 24.49
N LEU A 84 10.51 -14.45 24.02
CA LEU A 84 11.96 -14.58 24.00
C LEU A 84 12.66 -13.48 23.18
N LEU A 85 12.16 -13.18 21.98
CA LEU A 85 12.72 -12.09 21.15
C LEU A 85 12.57 -10.72 21.80
N ARG A 86 11.48 -10.52 22.54
CA ARG A 86 11.26 -9.26 23.27
C ARG A 86 12.25 -9.12 24.42
N GLU A 87 12.38 -10.15 25.25
CA GLU A 87 13.33 -10.17 26.37
C GLU A 87 14.77 -10.02 25.88
N MET A 88 15.12 -10.64 24.74
CA MET A 88 16.43 -10.46 24.11
C MET A 88 16.65 -9.03 23.62
N GLY A 89 15.65 -8.43 22.96
CA GLY A 89 15.74 -7.04 22.50
C GLY A 89 15.87 -6.06 23.67
N GLU A 90 15.18 -6.32 24.78
CA GLU A 90 15.28 -5.55 26.02
C GLU A 90 16.66 -5.73 26.68
N GLY A 91 17.18 -6.96 26.76
CA GLY A 91 18.52 -7.25 27.28
C GLY A 91 19.67 -6.65 26.46
N LEU A 92 19.46 -6.48 25.15
CA LEU A 92 20.39 -5.81 24.24
C LEU A 92 20.22 -4.28 24.19
N GLY A 93 19.24 -3.72 24.92
CA GLY A 93 18.97 -2.28 24.95
C GLY A 93 18.49 -1.72 23.59
N LEU A 94 17.85 -2.55 22.76
CA LEU A 94 17.37 -2.11 21.45
C LEU A 94 16.21 -1.13 21.60
N ARG A 95 16.29 0.01 20.90
CA ARG A 95 15.23 1.02 20.89
C ARG A 95 13.93 0.50 20.28
N GLN A 96 14.05 -0.43 19.32
CA GLN A 96 12.91 -1.08 18.70
C GLN A 96 13.09 -2.60 18.68
N PRO A 97 12.09 -3.38 19.14
CA PRO A 97 12.19 -4.84 19.17
C PRO A 97 12.25 -5.47 17.76
N ALA A 98 11.86 -4.73 16.72
CA ALA A 98 11.96 -5.17 15.33
C ALA A 98 13.42 -5.19 14.81
N GLU A 99 14.35 -4.45 15.45
CA GLU A 99 15.77 -4.44 15.05
C GLU A 99 16.43 -5.83 15.15
N VAL A 100 15.89 -6.70 16.00
CA VAL A 100 16.32 -8.09 16.14
C VAL A 100 16.24 -8.87 14.82
N PHE A 101 15.27 -8.56 13.96
CA PHE A 101 15.10 -9.24 12.67
C PHE A 101 16.14 -8.81 11.62
N VAL A 102 16.83 -7.69 11.85
CA VAL A 102 17.82 -7.12 10.91
C VAL A 102 19.25 -7.36 11.40
N ARG A 103 19.42 -7.70 12.69
CA ARG A 103 20.74 -7.88 13.33
C ARG A 103 20.95 -9.36 13.70
N PRO A 104 21.36 -10.23 12.76
CA PRO A 104 21.67 -11.63 13.09
C PRO A 104 22.80 -11.75 14.12
N ASP A 105 23.72 -10.78 14.15
CA ASP A 105 24.82 -10.74 15.12
C ASP A 105 24.36 -10.48 16.57
N ALA A 106 23.17 -9.90 16.76
CA ALA A 106 22.62 -9.69 18.10
C ALA A 106 22.34 -11.03 18.81
N PHE A 107 22.12 -12.11 18.06
CA PHE A 107 21.99 -13.47 18.62
C PHE A 107 23.32 -14.01 19.16
N ARG A 108 24.47 -13.48 18.71
CA ARG A 108 25.80 -13.89 19.21
C ARG A 108 26.22 -13.07 20.43
N ALA A 109 25.79 -11.81 20.50
CA ALA A 109 26.17 -10.86 21.53
C ALA A 109 25.20 -10.79 22.72
N SER A 110 24.03 -11.42 22.64
CA SER A 110 23.06 -11.38 23.73
C SER A 110 23.58 -12.16 24.93
N PRO A 111 23.64 -11.55 26.13
CA PRO A 111 23.77 -12.32 27.35
C PRO A 111 22.52 -13.20 27.45
N LEU A 112 22.68 -14.51 27.33
CA LEU A 112 21.59 -15.43 27.63
C LEU A 112 21.19 -15.21 29.11
N PRO A 113 19.88 -15.20 29.44
CA PRO A 113 19.46 -15.11 30.83
C PRO A 113 20.07 -16.27 31.65
N PRO A 114 20.43 -16.04 32.93
CA PRO A 114 21.21 -16.98 33.73
C PRO A 114 20.53 -18.35 33.99
N ASP A 115 19.24 -18.48 33.74
CA ASP A 115 18.48 -19.75 33.86
C ASP A 115 18.51 -20.62 32.57
N ALA A 116 19.37 -20.28 31.60
CA ALA A 116 19.31 -20.80 30.23
C ALA A 116 20.26 -21.96 29.89
N GLU A 117 20.65 -22.81 30.85
CA GLU A 117 21.41 -24.03 30.54
C GLU A 117 20.65 -24.98 29.57
N ALA A 118 19.32 -24.90 29.55
CA ALA A 118 18.46 -25.67 28.65
C ALA A 118 18.00 -24.91 27.38
N MET A 119 18.38 -23.64 27.19
CA MET A 119 17.88 -22.80 26.10
C MET A 119 18.72 -22.69 24.80
N PRO A 120 19.87 -23.38 24.59
CA PRO A 120 20.65 -23.18 23.37
C PRO A 120 19.99 -23.78 22.12
N VAL A 121 19.12 -24.81 22.28
CA VAL A 121 18.45 -25.46 21.14
C VAL A 121 17.31 -24.60 20.61
N ALA A 122 16.43 -24.11 21.48
CA ALA A 122 15.31 -23.26 21.09
C ALA A 122 15.80 -21.96 20.44
N PHE A 123 16.89 -21.39 20.96
CA PHE A 123 17.50 -20.17 20.44
C PHE A 123 18.13 -20.38 19.06
N LYS A 124 18.87 -21.50 18.85
CA LYS A 124 19.40 -21.87 17.52
C LYS A 124 18.28 -22.15 16.51
N GLN A 125 17.21 -22.82 16.93
CA GLN A 125 16.05 -23.07 16.08
C GLN A 125 15.36 -21.76 15.69
N LEU A 126 15.25 -20.80 16.61
CA LEU A 126 14.67 -19.49 16.34
C LEU A 126 15.55 -18.69 15.38
N GLN A 127 16.87 -18.66 15.58
CA GLN A 127 17.81 -18.04 14.65
C GLN A 127 17.68 -18.66 13.25
N LYS A 128 17.62 -19.99 13.16
CA LYS A 128 17.43 -20.69 11.89
C LYS A 128 16.08 -20.33 11.25
N LYS A 129 14.99 -20.22 12.01
CA LYS A 129 13.68 -19.82 11.47
C LYS A 129 13.65 -18.36 10.98
N LEU A 130 14.39 -17.48 11.62
CA LEU A 130 14.42 -16.05 11.28
C LEU A 130 15.34 -15.75 10.09
N PHE A 131 16.45 -16.48 9.97
CA PHE A 131 17.51 -16.21 8.99
C PHE A 131 17.79 -17.39 8.06
N ALA A 132 16.84 -18.33 7.90
CA ALA A 132 16.98 -19.48 6.99
C ALA A 132 17.37 -19.06 5.57
N GLU A 133 16.83 -17.95 5.07
CA GLU A 133 17.08 -17.42 3.73
C GLU A 133 18.44 -16.69 3.60
N LEU A 134 19.11 -16.40 4.72
CA LEU A 134 20.38 -15.67 4.78
C LEU A 134 21.59 -16.58 5.08
N SER A 135 21.40 -17.90 5.21
CA SER A 135 22.50 -18.87 5.25
C SER A 135 22.84 -19.32 3.83
N PRO A 136 23.90 -18.79 3.19
CA PRO A 136 24.43 -19.40 1.98
C PRO A 136 24.90 -20.82 2.31
N HIS A 137 24.54 -21.76 1.44
CA HIS A 137 25.08 -23.12 1.44
C HIS A 137 26.60 -23.13 1.26
#